data_AF-A0A1W1HAM2-F1
#
_entry.id   AF-A0A1W1HAM2-F1
#
_cell.length_a   1.000
_cell.length_b   1.000
_cell.length_c   1.000
_cell.angle_alpha   90.00
_cell.angle_beta   90.00
_cell.angle_gamma   90.00
#
_symmetry.space_group_name_H-M   'P 1'
#
loop_
_entity.id
_entity.type
_entity.pdbx_description
1 polymer ?
#
loop_
_entity_poly.entity_id
_entity_poly.type
_entity_poly.pdbx_seq_one_letter_code
_entity_poly.pdbx_strand_id
1 'polypeptide(L)'
;MKNSIAMKEKFIKEMELDNRQSVKIFDISRKISVDAYLVAMVARINIAIDNELFTEEQLQNISFDDIINKLGSHVQFEYKKERNFIMAKDKDAVFQDLVDTFTDNMIEYLSKDSFPVKFILKKYAE
;
A
#
# COMPACT_ATOMS: atom_id res chain seq x y z
N MET A 1 9.91 10.31 -26.03
CA MET A 1 10.04 9.17 -25.10
C MET A 1 10.44 9.71 -23.75
N LYS A 2 9.54 9.69 -22.75
CA LYS A 2 9.83 10.18 -21.40
C LYS A 2 10.78 9.18 -20.73
N ASN A 3 12.06 9.54 -20.59
CA ASN A 3 12.98 8.86 -19.69
C ASN A 3 12.44 9.04 -18.27
N SER A 4 11.67 8.06 -17.80
CA SER A 4 11.35 7.95 -16.39
C SER A 4 12.62 7.44 -15.71
N ILE A 5 13.31 8.32 -14.98
CA ILE A 5 14.34 7.90 -14.04
C ILE A 5 13.62 6.95 -13.09
N ALA A 6 13.83 5.66 -13.23
CA ALA A 6 13.22 4.67 -12.36
C ALA A 6 13.58 5.04 -10.92
N MET A 7 12.59 5.53 -10.16
CA MET A 7 12.74 5.67 -8.72
C MET A 7 13.09 4.26 -8.22
N LYS A 8 14.30 4.11 -7.68
CA LYS A 8 14.77 2.81 -7.21
C LYS A 8 14.09 2.53 -5.88
N GLU A 9 12.94 1.90 -5.95
CA GLU A 9 12.27 1.38 -4.77
C GLU A 9 13.12 0.24 -4.20
N LYS A 10 13.39 0.29 -2.90
CA LYS A 10 14.13 -0.75 -2.19
C LYS A 10 13.14 -1.51 -1.31
N PHE A 11 12.94 -2.79 -1.56
CA PHE A 11 12.19 -3.66 -0.67
C PHE A 11 12.86 -3.70 0.72
N ILE A 12 12.06 -3.54 1.77
CA ILE A 12 12.54 -3.52 3.15
C ILE A 12 12.08 -4.77 3.89
N LYS A 13 10.77 -5.04 3.90
CA LYS A 13 10.18 -6.21 4.55
C LYS A 13 8.80 -6.51 4.02
N GLU A 14 8.37 -7.74 4.26
CA GLU A 14 7.00 -8.21 4.06
C GLU A 14 6.47 -8.74 5.39
N MET A 15 5.19 -8.50 5.66
CA MET A 15 4.51 -8.94 6.87
C MET A 15 3.14 -9.49 6.48
N GLU A 16 2.85 -10.71 6.90
CA GLU A 16 1.51 -11.30 6.79
C GLU A 16 0.61 -10.71 7.89
N LEU A 17 -0.61 -10.36 7.52
CA LEU A 17 -1.65 -9.85 8.41
C LEU A 17 -2.59 -10.98 8.82
N ASP A 18 -3.37 -10.76 9.88
CA ASP A 18 -4.30 -11.77 10.42
C ASP A 18 -5.34 -12.24 9.39
N ASN A 19 -5.74 -11.36 8.45
CA ASN A 19 -6.62 -11.67 7.33
C ASN A 19 -5.91 -12.30 6.12
N ARG A 20 -4.69 -12.83 6.30
CA ARG A 20 -3.84 -13.47 5.28
C ARG A 20 -3.39 -12.57 4.13
N GLN A 21 -3.65 -11.26 4.23
CA GLN A 21 -3.07 -10.29 3.31
C GLN A 21 -1.59 -10.08 3.63
N SER A 22 -0.78 -9.80 2.61
CA SER A 22 0.64 -9.48 2.81
C SER A 22 0.91 -8.00 2.53
N VAL A 23 1.50 -7.29 3.50
CA VAL A 23 1.98 -5.92 3.35
C VAL A 23 3.45 -5.93 3.01
N LYS A 24 3.81 -5.33 1.88
CA LYS A 24 5.20 -5.08 1.49
C LYS A 24 5.56 -3.63 1.74
N ILE A 25 6.66 -3.40 2.45
CA ILE A 25 7.20 -2.07 2.73
C ILE A 25 8.43 -1.81 1.87
N PHE A 26 8.48 -0.63 1.27
CA PHE A 26 9.55 -0.17 0.40
C PHE A 26 10.09 1.18 0.88
N ASP A 27 11.42 1.34 0.83
CA ASP A 27 12.09 2.64 0.89
C ASP A 27 12.16 3.22 -0.52
N ILE A 28 11.51 4.36 -0.71
CA ILE A 28 11.50 5.12 -1.96
C ILE A 28 12.16 6.51 -1.78
N SER A 29 12.98 6.64 -0.73
CA SER A 29 13.74 7.86 -0.45
C SER A 29 14.68 8.19 -1.59
N ARG A 30 14.86 9.49 -1.81
CA ARG A 30 15.80 9.99 -2.82
C ARG A 30 16.58 11.18 -2.29
N LYS A 31 17.85 11.26 -2.71
CA LYS A 31 18.70 12.40 -2.43
C LYS A 31 18.15 13.62 -3.18
N ILE A 32 18.05 14.76 -2.50
CA ILE A 32 17.57 16.03 -3.09
C ILE A 32 18.66 17.10 -3.14
N SER A 33 19.68 17.01 -2.28
CA SER A 33 20.90 17.83 -2.32
C SER A 33 22.09 17.04 -1.77
N VAL A 34 23.27 17.66 -1.68
CA VAL A 34 24.49 17.02 -1.12
C VAL A 34 24.24 16.45 0.28
N ASP A 35 23.48 17.18 1.11
CA ASP A 35 23.28 16.86 2.52
C ASP A 35 21.84 16.53 2.88
N ALA A 36 20.90 16.55 1.93
CA ALA A 36 19.49 16.36 2.21
C ALA A 36 18.82 15.27 1.36
N TYR A 37 17.85 14.61 1.98
CA TYR A 37 16.98 13.60 1.40
C TYR A 37 15.50 14.01 1.49
N LEU A 38 14.73 13.60 0.49
CA LEU A 38 13.32 13.28 0.68
C LEU A 38 13.30 11.84 1.18
N VAL A 39 12.86 11.64 2.41
CA VAL A 39 12.71 10.31 3.03
C VAL A 39 11.28 9.87 2.86
N ALA A 40 11.07 8.72 2.23
CA ALA A 40 9.72 8.24 1.92
C ALA A 40 9.62 6.73 2.03
N MET A 41 8.50 6.29 2.60
CA MET A 41 8.09 4.90 2.61
C MET A 41 6.85 4.69 1.75
N VAL A 42 6.73 3.49 1.20
CA VAL A 42 5.49 2.99 0.60
C VAL A 42 5.17 1.63 1.19
N ALA A 43 3.93 1.45 1.65
CA ALA A 43 3.35 0.15 1.99
C ALA A 43 2.35 -0.27 0.91
N ARG A 44 2.43 -1.52 0.44
CA ARG A 44 1.56 -2.07 -0.59
C ARG A 44 0.96 -3.39 -0.17
N ILE A 45 -0.30 -3.58 -0.49
CA ILE A 45 -0.99 -4.86 -0.42
C ILE A 45 -1.57 -5.14 -1.80
N ASN A 46 -1.24 -6.31 -2.36
CA ASN A 46 -1.93 -6.80 -3.53
C ASN A 46 -3.09 -7.69 -3.06
N ILE A 47 -4.32 -7.27 -3.34
CA ILE A 47 -5.53 -7.94 -2.89
C ILE A 47 -6.12 -8.67 -4.09
N ALA A 48 -6.15 -10.01 -4.02
CA ALA A 48 -6.84 -10.81 -5.01
C ALA A 48 -8.36 -10.59 -4.89
N ILE A 49 -9.04 -10.45 -6.01
CA ILE A 49 -10.50 -10.36 -6.05
C ILE A 49 -11.03 -11.78 -6.24
N ASP A 50 -11.40 -12.42 -5.13
CA ASP A 50 -12.03 -13.73 -5.12
C ASP A 50 -13.52 -13.59 -4.75
N ASN A 51 -14.38 -14.40 -5.35
CA ASN A 51 -15.80 -14.42 -5.04
C ASN A 51 -16.05 -14.80 -3.58
N GLU A 52 -15.20 -15.66 -3.00
CA GLU A 52 -15.30 -16.10 -1.59
C GLU A 52 -15.11 -14.95 -0.59
N LEU A 53 -14.55 -13.81 -1.01
CA LEU A 53 -14.45 -12.63 -0.14
C LEU A 53 -15.81 -11.96 0.09
N PHE A 54 -16.76 -12.13 -0.83
CA PHE A 54 -18.01 -11.39 -0.82
C PHE A 54 -19.16 -12.21 -0.24
N THR A 55 -20.01 -11.53 0.51
CA THR A 55 -21.33 -12.06 0.92
C THR A 55 -22.39 -11.69 -0.11
N GLU A 56 -23.49 -12.45 -0.15
CA GLU A 56 -24.64 -12.14 -1.02
C GLU A 56 -25.18 -10.72 -0.81
N GLU A 57 -25.19 -10.25 0.45
CA GLU A 57 -25.62 -8.89 0.80
C GLU A 57 -24.73 -7.82 0.15
N GLN A 58 -23.42 -8.05 0.12
CA GLN A 58 -22.46 -7.11 -0.48
C GLN A 58 -22.54 -7.04 -2.01
N LEU A 59 -23.04 -8.10 -2.66
CA LEU A 59 -23.21 -8.20 -4.12
C LEU A 59 -24.66 -7.93 -4.57
N GLN A 60 -25.57 -7.55 -3.68
CA GLN A 60 -27.01 -7.48 -3.97
C GLN A 60 -27.38 -6.75 -5.28
N ASN A 61 -26.64 -5.69 -5.64
CA ASN A 61 -26.88 -4.89 -6.85
C ASN A 61 -25.66 -4.87 -7.81
N ILE A 62 -24.66 -5.71 -7.57
CA ILE A 62 -23.39 -5.71 -8.30
C ILE A 62 -23.02 -7.15 -8.63
N SER A 63 -22.87 -7.47 -9.91
CA SER A 63 -22.34 -8.79 -10.31
C SER A 63 -20.85 -8.89 -9.99
N PHE A 64 -20.41 -10.05 -9.50
CA PHE A 64 -18.97 -10.35 -9.37
C PHE A 64 -18.24 -10.22 -10.70
N ASP A 65 -18.85 -10.67 -11.81
CA ASP A 65 -18.27 -10.55 -13.15
C ASP A 65 -18.07 -9.08 -13.55
N ASP A 66 -18.98 -8.18 -13.15
CA ASP A 66 -18.83 -6.74 -13.42
C ASP A 66 -17.65 -6.15 -12.64
N ILE A 67 -17.44 -6.60 -11.40
CA ILE A 67 -16.28 -6.20 -10.59
C ILE A 67 -14.98 -6.64 -11.29
N ILE A 68 -14.89 -7.91 -11.71
CA ILE A 68 -13.72 -8.45 -12.39
C ILE A 68 -13.49 -7.76 -13.74
N ASN A 69 -14.53 -7.53 -14.52
CA ASN A 69 -14.42 -6.84 -15.80
C ASN A 69 -13.93 -5.39 -15.66
N LYS A 70 -14.33 -4.71 -14.58
CA LYS A 70 -13.92 -3.33 -14.31
C LYS A 70 -12.52 -3.22 -13.68
N LEU A 71 -12.22 -4.05 -12.70
CA LEU A 71 -11.01 -3.92 -11.87
C LEU A 71 -9.89 -4.91 -12.22
N GLY A 72 -10.20 -5.97 -12.95
CA GLY A 72 -9.32 -7.12 -13.15
C GLY A 72 -9.37 -8.09 -11.96
N SER A 73 -8.37 -8.98 -11.89
CA SER A 73 -8.31 -10.03 -10.85
C SER A 73 -7.70 -9.57 -9.52
N HIS A 74 -7.14 -8.36 -9.47
CA HIS A 74 -6.46 -7.84 -8.29
C HIS A 74 -6.64 -6.33 -8.19
N VAL A 75 -6.66 -5.82 -6.96
CA VAL A 75 -6.50 -4.39 -6.68
C VAL A 75 -5.32 -4.16 -5.76
N GLN A 76 -4.62 -3.04 -5.96
CA GLN A 76 -3.49 -2.67 -5.13
C GLN A 76 -3.89 -1.56 -4.16
N PHE A 77 -3.79 -1.86 -2.87
CA PHE A 77 -3.74 -0.83 -1.84
C PHE A 77 -2.32 -0.26 -1.78
N GLU A 78 -2.20 1.06 -1.75
CA GLU A 78 -0.93 1.76 -1.56
C GLU A 78 -1.10 2.86 -0.49
N TYR A 79 -0.20 2.85 0.48
CA TYR A 79 -0.04 3.92 1.47
C TYR A 79 1.36 4.50 1.33
N LYS A 80 1.45 5.81 1.11
CA LYS A 80 2.71 6.54 0.99
C LYS A 80 2.81 7.59 2.09
N LYS A 81 3.98 7.67 2.73
CA LYS A 81 4.32 8.73 3.68
C LYS A 81 5.73 9.24 3.42
N GLU A 82 5.91 10.55 3.47
CA GLU A 82 7.20 11.17 3.16
C GLU A 82 7.50 12.38 4.07
N ARG A 83 8.79 12.66 4.25
CA ARG A 83 9.31 13.88 4.87
C ARG A 83 10.41 14.46 3.99
N ASN A 84 10.42 15.78 3.84
CA ASN A 84 11.36 16.50 2.99
C ASN A 84 12.48 17.14 3.82
N PHE A 85 13.60 17.47 3.16
CA PHE A 85 14.75 18.18 3.77
C PHE A 85 15.36 17.50 4.99
N ILE A 86 15.42 16.16 4.99
CA ILE A 86 16.05 15.39 6.07
C ILE A 86 17.56 15.34 5.84
N MET A 87 18.35 15.68 6.86
CA MET A 87 19.82 15.61 6.75
C MET A 87 20.26 14.17 6.47
N ALA A 88 21.32 13.99 5.69
CA ALA A 88 21.82 12.68 5.29
C ALA A 88 22.08 11.74 6.47
N LYS A 89 22.59 12.27 7.59
CA LYS A 89 22.84 11.53 8.84
C LYS A 89 21.57 11.02 9.53
N ASP A 90 20.43 11.67 9.29
CA ASP A 90 19.15 11.39 9.95
C ASP A 90 18.21 10.56 9.06
N LYS A 91 18.59 10.29 7.80
CA LYS A 91 17.77 9.63 6.78
C LYS A 91 17.15 8.33 7.30
N ASP A 92 17.99 7.43 7.82
CA ASP A 92 17.57 6.09 8.21
C ASP A 92 16.71 6.10 9.49
N ALA A 93 17.04 6.97 10.44
CA ALA A 93 16.22 7.16 11.66
C ALA A 93 14.82 7.69 11.30
N VAL A 94 14.74 8.69 10.41
CA VAL A 94 13.46 9.20 9.94
C VAL A 94 12.69 8.16 9.13
N PHE A 95 13.37 7.36 8.31
CA PHE A 95 12.71 6.29 7.57
C PHE A 95 12.07 5.27 8.53
N GLN A 96 12.79 4.87 9.57
CA GLN A 96 12.28 3.94 10.58
C GLN A 96 11.05 4.52 11.30
N ASP A 97 11.09 5.79 11.70
CA ASP A 97 9.93 6.48 12.29
C ASP A 97 8.69 6.47 11.38
N LEU A 98 8.87 6.60 10.05
CA LEU A 98 7.75 6.47 9.11
C LEU A 98 7.16 5.06 9.12
N VAL A 99 8.01 4.03 9.13
CA VAL A 99 7.59 2.62 9.19
C VAL A 99 6.90 2.30 10.50
N ASP A 100 7.42 2.79 11.62
CA ASP A 100 6.83 2.59 12.95
C ASP A 100 5.47 3.27 13.03
N THR A 101 5.38 4.54 12.59
CA THR A 101 4.08 5.22 12.54
C THR A 101 3.06 4.49 11.67
N PHE A 102 3.47 3.96 10.51
CA PHE A 102 2.57 3.15 9.69
C PHE A 102 2.12 1.90 10.44
N THR A 103 3.06 1.21 11.08
CA THR A 103 2.81 -0.04 11.82
C THR A 103 1.80 0.20 12.94
N ASP A 104 2.02 1.24 13.75
CA ASP A 104 1.20 1.55 14.93
C ASP A 104 -0.22 2.00 14.60
N ASN A 105 -0.42 2.63 13.43
CA ASN A 105 -1.70 3.27 13.10
C ASN A 105 -2.52 2.50 12.05
N MET A 106 -1.88 1.74 11.16
CA MET A 106 -2.57 1.14 10.00
C MET A 106 -2.71 -0.36 10.10
N ILE A 107 -1.80 -1.08 10.77
CA ILE A 107 -1.79 -2.54 10.73
C ILE A 107 -3.06 -3.13 11.33
N GLU A 108 -3.56 -2.58 12.44
CA GLU A 108 -4.81 -3.05 13.04
C GLU A 108 -5.98 -2.94 12.05
N TYR A 109 -6.11 -1.83 11.35
CA TYR A 109 -7.17 -1.64 10.35
C TYR A 109 -7.02 -2.59 9.15
N LEU A 110 -5.80 -2.70 8.62
CA LEU A 110 -5.50 -3.51 7.44
C LEU A 110 -5.64 -5.02 7.72
N SER A 111 -5.50 -5.44 8.98
CA SER A 111 -5.62 -6.84 9.40
C SER A 111 -7.07 -7.31 9.59
N LYS A 112 -8.06 -6.41 9.50
CA LYS A 112 -9.48 -6.78 9.64
C LYS A 112 -9.94 -7.58 8.41
N ASP A 113 -10.70 -8.66 8.61
CA ASP A 113 -11.26 -9.44 7.50
C ASP A 113 -12.16 -8.62 6.56
N SER A 114 -12.78 -7.55 7.07
CA SER A 114 -13.60 -6.65 6.25
C SER A 114 -12.80 -5.72 5.34
N PHE A 115 -11.48 -5.60 5.54
CA PHE A 115 -10.66 -4.63 4.79
C PHE A 115 -10.62 -4.91 3.27
N PRO A 116 -10.28 -6.14 2.81
CA PRO A 116 -10.24 -6.45 1.37
C PRO A 116 -11.53 -6.09 0.64
N VAL A 117 -12.67 -6.54 1.15
CA VAL A 117 -13.98 -6.32 0.53
C VAL A 117 -14.33 -4.84 0.46
N LYS A 118 -14.17 -4.12 1.57
CA LYS A 118 -14.46 -2.67 1.61
C LYS A 118 -13.57 -1.90 0.63
N PHE A 119 -12.31 -2.30 0.51
CA PHE A 119 -11.40 -1.66 -0.43
C PHE A 119 -11.76 -1.95 -1.89
N ILE A 120 -12.09 -3.20 -2.23
CA ILE A 120 -12.49 -3.58 -3.59
C ILE A 120 -13.78 -2.84 -3.99
N LEU A 121 -14.81 -2.84 -3.14
CA LEU A 121 -16.07 -2.16 -3.45
C LEU A 121 -15.89 -0.64 -3.58
N LYS A 122 -15.01 -0.04 -2.76
CA LYS A 122 -14.64 1.38 -2.94
C LYS A 122 -13.99 1.61 -4.31
N LYS A 123 -13.05 0.76 -4.72
CA LYS A 123 -12.39 0.86 -6.04
C LYS A 123 -13.35 0.63 -7.20
N TYR A 124 -14.34 -0.24 -7.02
CA TYR A 124 -15.39 -0.45 -8.01
C TYR A 124 -16.29 0.79 -8.17
N ALA A 125 -16.50 1.57 -7.11
CA ALA A 125 -17.35 2.77 -7.15
C ALA A 125 -16.64 4.04 -7.69
N GLU A 126 -15.30 4.05 -7.75
CA GLU A 126 -14.50 5.11 -8.40
C GLU A 126 -14.65 5.09 -9.94
#